data_AF-A0A352LMN5-F1
#
_entry.id   AF-A0A352LMN5-F1
#
_cell.length_a   1.000
_cell.length_b   1.000
_cell.length_c   1.000
_cell.angle_alpha   90.00
_cell.angle_beta   90.00
_cell.angle_gamma   90.00
#
_symmetry.space_group_name_H-M   'P 1'
#
loop_
_entity.id
_entity.type
_entity.pdbx_description
1 polymer ?
#
loop_
_entity_poly.entity_id
_entity_poly.type
_entity_poly.pdbx_seq_one_letter_code
_entity_poly.pdbx_strand_id
1 'polypeptide(L)' 'MNREANTLGSKAAAIEMTNASVALKLVIEQMREQIQNLE' A
#
# COMPACT_ATOMS: atom_id res chain seq x y z
N MET A 1 -0.20 8.21 4.20
CA MET A 1 0.40 7.13 3.39
C MET A 1 -0.61 6.34 2.55
N ASN A 2 -1.75 5.89 3.08
CA ASN A 2 -2.73 5.12 2.28
C ASN A 2 -3.46 5.90 1.16
N ARG A 3 -3.43 7.23 1.16
CA ARG A 3 -4.20 8.07 0.22
C ARG A 3 -3.68 7.99 -1.23
N GLU A 4 -2.37 7.93 -1.40
CA GLU A 4 -1.74 7.86 -2.74
C GLU A 4 -1.90 6.47 -3.36
N ALA A 5 -1.65 5.41 -2.60
CA ALA A 5 -1.88 4.04 -3.06
C ALA A 5 -3.36 3.80 -3.42
N ASN A 6 -4.31 4.29 -2.62
CA ASN A 6 -5.74 4.20 -2.94
C ASN A 6 -6.11 4.94 -4.24
N THR A 7 -5.50 6.09 -4.51
CA THR A 7 -5.78 6.85 -5.73
C THR A 7 -5.20 6.14 -6.96
N LEU A 8 -4.00 5.60 -6.83
CA LEU A 8 -3.33 4.85 -7.90
C LEU A 8 -4.08 3.54 -8.22
N GLY A 9 -4.54 2.81 -7.20
CA GLY A 9 -5.31 1.58 -7.39
C GLY A 9 -6.74 1.80 -7.91
N SER A 10 -7.45 2.83 -7.42
CA SER A 10 -8.84 3.10 -7.84
C SER A 10 -8.99 3.68 -9.24
N LYS A 11 -7.90 4.21 -9.83
CA LYS A 11 -7.86 4.73 -11.19
C LYS A 11 -6.93 3.93 -12.12
N ALA A 12 -6.46 2.77 -11.69
CA ALA A 12 -5.59 1.93 -12.49
C ALA A 12 -6.36 1.31 -13.66
N ALA A 13 -5.93 1.60 -14.89
CA ALA A 13 -6.48 0.98 -16.09
C ALA A 13 -6.01 -0.47 -16.29
N ALA A 14 -4.87 -0.84 -15.69
CA ALA A 14 -4.27 -2.16 -15.76
C ALA A 14 -4.36 -2.88 -14.41
N ILE A 15 -4.77 -4.16 -14.43
CA ILE A 15 -4.88 -5.04 -13.25
C ILE A 15 -3.55 -5.14 -12.50
N GLU A 16 -2.44 -5.15 -13.24
CA GLU A 16 -1.08 -5.19 -12.67
C GLU A 16 -0.79 -3.98 -11.77
N MET A 17 -1.24 -2.78 -12.14
CA MET A 17 -1.11 -1.59 -11.29
C MET A 17 -2.00 -1.65 -10.05
N THR A 18 -3.21 -2.20 -10.17
CA THR A 18 -4.09 -2.41 -9.00
C THR A 18 -3.41 -3.35 -8.00
N ASN A 19 -2.84 -4.46 -8.49
CA ASN A 19 -2.14 -5.43 -7.66
C ASN A 19 -0.88 -4.83 -7.01
N ALA A 20 -0.11 -4.05 -7.76
CA ALA A 20 1.05 -3.34 -7.24
C ALA A 20 0.67 -2.35 -6.12
N SER A 21 -0.45 -1.64 -6.26
CA SER A 21 -0.96 -0.75 -5.21
C SER A 21 -1.35 -1.50 -3.93
N VAL A 22 -2.01 -2.66 -4.06
CA VAL A 22 -2.35 -3.50 -2.90
C VAL A 22 -1.10 -4.01 -2.20
N ALA A 23 -0.10 -4.48 -2.96
CA ALA A 23 1.18 -4.93 -2.40
C ALA A 23 1.91 -3.80 -1.67
N LEU A 24 1.92 -2.59 -2.23
CA LEU A 24 2.51 -1.41 -1.59
C LEU A 24 1.84 -1.09 -0.25
N LYS A 25 0.50 -1.19 -0.18
CA LYS A 25 -0.24 -0.98 1.08
C LYS A 25 0.14 -2.01 2.13
N LEU A 26 0.31 -3.27 1.75
CA LEU A 26 0.73 -4.32 2.68
C LEU A 26 2.10 -4.03 3.28
N VAL A 27 3.08 -3.63 2.45
CA VAL A 27 4.43 -3.29 2.91
C VAL A 27 4.41 -2.10 3.87
N ILE A 28 3.61 -1.07 3.59
CA ILE A 28 3.49 0.10 4.50
C ILE A 28 2.92 -0.31 5.86
N GLU A 29 1.90 -1.17 5.90
CA GLU A 29 1.35 -1.62 7.19
C GLU A 29 2.34 -2.50 7.95
N GLN A 30 3.09 -3.38 7.27
CA GLN A 30 4.18 -4.16 7.89
C GLN A 30 5.26 -3.26 8.49
N MET A 31 5.68 -2.20 7.78
CA MET A 31 6.66 -1.24 8.30
C MET A 31 6.16 -0.51 9.54
N ARG A 32 4.87 -0.20 9.61
CA ARG A 32 4.26 0.43 10.80
C ARG A 32 4.21 -0.50 11.99
N GLU A 33 3.82 -1.75 11.77
CA GLU A 33 3.82 -2.79 12.79
C GLU A 33 5.24 -3.02 13.34
N GLN A 34 6.25 -3.05 12.47
CA GLN A 34 7.66 -3.15 12.88
C GLN A 34 8.08 -1.99 13.79
N ILE A 35 7.70 -0.75 13.48
CA ILE A 35 8.02 0.42 14.31
C ILE A 35 7.33 0.30 15.67
N GLN A 36 6.05 -0.07 15.70
CA GLN A 36 5.29 -0.22 16.93
C GLN A 36 5.87 -1.30 17.86
N ASN A 37 6.40 -2.40 17.30
CA ASN A 37 7.02 -3.47 18.08
C ASN A 37 8.38 -3.09 18.69
N LEU A 38 8.95 -1.94 18.31
CA LEU A 38 10.21 -1.42 18.86
C LEU A 38 10.00 -0.35 19.95
N GLU A 39 8.76 0.10 20.17
CA GLU A 39 8.35 1.00 21.26
C GLU A 39 8.01 0.22 22.54
#